data_AF-A0A160V6A0-F1
#
_entry.id   AF-A0A160V6A0-F1
#
_cell.length_a   1.000
_cell.length_b   1.000
_cell.length_c   1.000
_cell.angle_alpha   90.00
_cell.angle_beta   90.00
_cell.angle_gamma   90.00
#
_symmetry.space_group_name_H-M   'P 1'
#
loop_
_entity.id
_entity.type
_entity.pdbx_description
1 polymer ?
#
loop_
_entity_poly.entity_id
_entity_poly.type
_entity_poly.pdbx_seq_one_letter_code
_entity_poly.pdbx_strand_id
1 'polypeptide(L)'
;MQYNPLGRTGLNVSRVGFGGGGIGQVWGATTREEAVKAVHRALDLGINYFDVAPAYGDGKAEEALGIALEGRSEGGINSWARGGEGGGGRV
;
A
#
# COMPACT_ATOMS: atom_id res chain seq x y z
N MET A 1 13.26 -0.04 10.91
CA MET A 1 13.02 0.38 9.50
C MET A 1 13.94 1.54 9.14
N GLN A 2 14.41 1.65 7.89
CA GLN A 2 15.11 2.84 7.37
C GLN A 2 14.16 3.64 6.47
N TYR A 3 14.23 4.98 6.50
CA TYR A 3 13.37 5.87 5.72
C TYR A 3 14.20 6.83 4.88
N ASN A 4 13.68 7.19 3.71
CA ASN A 4 14.29 8.15 2.78
C ASN A 4 13.27 9.23 2.38
N PRO A 5 13.72 10.46 2.10
CA PRO A 5 12.85 11.50 1.59
C PRO A 5 12.32 11.15 0.19
N LEU A 6 11.03 11.30 -0.03
CA LEU A 6 10.40 11.09 -1.33
C LEU A 6 10.46 12.39 -2.15
N GLY A 7 11.55 12.56 -2.89
CA GLY A 7 11.76 13.73 -3.75
C GLY A 7 11.61 15.04 -2.97
N ARG A 8 10.75 15.95 -3.46
CA ARG A 8 10.48 17.26 -2.85
C ARG A 8 9.13 17.32 -2.12
N THR A 9 8.53 16.17 -1.82
CA THR A 9 7.17 16.10 -1.24
C THR A 9 7.14 16.39 0.26
N GLY A 10 8.29 16.38 0.94
CA GLY A 10 8.37 16.46 2.40
C GLY A 10 7.99 15.16 3.12
N LEU A 11 7.64 14.10 2.39
CA LEU A 11 7.35 12.79 2.95
C LEU A 11 8.63 11.98 3.14
N ASN A 12 8.70 11.20 4.22
CA ASN A 12 9.70 10.16 4.43
C ASN A 12 9.04 8.80 4.24
N VAL A 13 9.56 8.02 3.29
CA VAL A 13 9.04 6.70 2.94
C VAL A 13 10.01 5.60 3.35
N SER A 14 9.50 4.44 3.75
CA SER A 14 10.29 3.27 4.07
C SER A 14 11.15 2.87 2.87
N ARG A 15 12.42 2.52 3.11
CA ARG A 15 13.36 2.12 2.05
C ARG A 15 12.91 0.84 1.31
N VAL A 16 12.08 0.03 1.97
CA VAL A 16 11.37 -1.10 1.38
C VAL A 16 9.89 -0.72 1.29
N GLY A 17 9.30 -0.87 0.11
CA GLY A 17 7.87 -0.70 -0.14
C GLY A 17 7.12 -2.04 -0.18
N PHE A 18 5.80 -1.98 -0.03
CA PHE A 18 4.91 -3.12 -0.18
C PHE A 18 4.27 -3.12 -1.57
N GLY A 19 4.46 -4.19 -2.36
CA GLY A 19 3.90 -4.32 -3.70
C GLY A 19 2.51 -4.95 -3.70
N GLY A 20 1.56 -4.33 -4.41
CA GLY A 20 0.14 -4.69 -4.40
C GLY A 20 -0.24 -5.93 -5.21
N GLY A 21 0.64 -6.45 -6.07
CA GLY A 21 0.30 -7.59 -6.94
C GLY A 21 -0.16 -8.85 -6.18
N GLY A 22 0.42 -9.13 -5.00
CA GLY A 22 0.02 -10.28 -4.17
C GLY A 22 -1.38 -10.14 -3.56
N ILE A 23 -1.69 -8.95 -3.04
CA ILE A 23 -3.03 -8.65 -2.47
C ILE A 23 -4.08 -8.43 -3.56
N GLY A 24 -3.65 -8.08 -4.78
CA GLY A 24 -4.46 -8.02 -5.99
C GLY A 24 -4.63 -9.37 -6.70
N GLN A 25 -4.16 -10.48 -6.13
CA GLN A 25 -4.29 -11.83 -6.73
C GLN A 25 -3.62 -11.99 -8.12
N VAL A 26 -2.64 -11.14 -8.45
CA VAL A 26 -1.91 -11.18 -9.74
C VAL A 26 -1.03 -12.44 -9.83
N TRP A 27 -0.55 -12.93 -8.69
CA TRP A 27 0.38 -14.06 -8.60
C TRP A 27 -0.26 -15.38 -8.14
N GLY A 28 -1.58 -15.41 -8.01
CA GLY A 28 -2.32 -16.54 -7.46
C GLY A 28 -3.47 -16.11 -6.57
N ALA A 29 -4.28 -17.08 -6.13
CA ALA A 29 -5.39 -16.81 -5.23
C ALA A 29 -4.86 -16.36 -3.85
N THR A 30 -5.36 -15.21 -3.38
CA THR A 30 -5.12 -14.67 -2.04
C THR A 30 -6.49 -14.30 -1.47
N THR A 31 -6.79 -14.83 -0.28
CA THR A 31 -8.04 -14.49 0.44
C THR A 31 -8.00 -13.05 0.94
N ARG A 32 -9.17 -12.48 1.23
CA ARG A 32 -9.27 -11.12 1.79
C ARG A 32 -8.56 -11.02 3.13
N GLU A 33 -8.70 -12.04 3.97
CA GLU A 33 -8.09 -12.14 5.29
C GLU A 33 -6.56 -12.20 5.20
N GLU A 34 -6.01 -12.94 4.23
CA GLU A 34 -4.56 -12.99 3.98
C GLU A 34 -4.04 -11.65 3.48
N ALA A 35 -4.77 -10.98 2.58
CA ALA A 35 -4.41 -9.68 2.07
C ALA A 35 -4.34 -8.63 3.19
N VAL A 36 -5.38 -8.57 4.03
CA VAL A 36 -5.42 -7.66 5.20
C VAL A 36 -4.28 -7.98 6.18
N LYS A 37 -4.06 -9.26 6.51
CA LYS A 37 -2.95 -9.67 7.39
C LYS A 37 -1.59 -9.28 6.82
N ALA A 38 -1.38 -9.39 5.51
CA ALA A 38 -0.14 -9.01 4.87
C ALA A 38 0.11 -7.50 4.97
N VAL A 39 -0.92 -6.67 4.71
CA VAL A 39 -0.84 -5.21 4.86
C VAL A 39 -0.57 -4.84 6.33
N HIS A 40 -1.31 -5.41 7.28
CA HIS A 40 -1.09 -5.16 8.71
C HIS A 40 0.31 -5.53 9.15
N ARG A 41 0.82 -6.68 8.69
CA ARG A 41 2.18 -7.10 8.99
C ARG A 41 3.22 -6.13 8.41
N ALA A 42 2.99 -5.59 7.22
CA ALA A 42 3.86 -4.59 6.61
C ALA A 42 3.89 -3.30 7.46
N LEU A 43 2.73 -2.83 7.91
CA LEU A 43 2.60 -1.68 8.80
C LEU A 43 3.33 -1.91 10.14
N ASP A 44 3.14 -3.08 10.76
CA ASP A 44 3.80 -3.44 12.02
C ASP A 44 5.33 -3.49 11.90
N LEU A 45 5.85 -3.72 10.70
CA LEU A 45 7.29 -3.69 10.38
C LEU A 45 7.81 -2.27 10.07
N GLY A 46 6.92 -1.28 10.04
CA GLY A 46 7.21 0.13 9.77
C GLY A 46 7.18 0.50 8.28
N ILE A 47 6.64 -0.34 7.40
CA ILE A 47 6.45 0.02 5.99
C ILE A 47 5.32 1.06 5.90
N ASN A 48 5.59 2.17 5.21
CA ASN A 48 4.62 3.23 5.00
C ASN A 48 4.50 3.65 3.52
N TYR A 49 4.99 2.82 2.61
CA TYR A 49 4.92 3.02 1.17
C TYR A 49 4.35 1.78 0.48
N PHE A 50 3.18 1.94 -0.13
CA PHE A 50 2.42 0.88 -0.79
C PHE A 50 2.25 1.21 -2.28
N ASP A 51 2.67 0.29 -3.14
CA ASP A 51 2.49 0.37 -4.60
C ASP A 51 1.26 -0.45 -5.00
N VAL A 52 0.19 0.22 -5.40
CA VAL A 52 -1.04 -0.41 -5.91
C VAL A 52 -1.39 0.16 -7.29
N ALA A 53 -2.31 -0.45 -8.02
CA ALA A 53 -2.80 0.09 -9.28
C ALA A 53 -4.15 -0.56 -9.64
N PRO A 54 -5.00 0.10 -10.44
CA PRO A 54 -6.22 -0.51 -10.96
C PRO A 54 -5.95 -1.80 -11.74
N ALA A 55 -4.81 -1.87 -12.44
CA ALA A 55 -4.41 -3.07 -13.18
C ALA A 55 -4.08 -4.28 -12.28
N TYR A 56 -3.86 -4.09 -10.98
CA TYR A 56 -3.54 -5.17 -10.05
C TYR A 56 -4.82 -5.86 -9.59
N GLY A 57 -5.21 -6.87 -10.36
CA GLY A 57 -6.40 -7.67 -10.08
C GLY A 57 -7.71 -6.95 -10.35
N ASP A 58 -7.74 -6.01 -11.31
CA ASP A 58 -8.94 -5.23 -11.65
C ASP A 58 -9.49 -4.45 -10.44
N GLY A 59 -8.62 -3.64 -9.82
CA GLY A 59 -8.92 -2.82 -8.63
C GLY A 59 -8.85 -3.55 -7.29
N LYS A 60 -8.74 -4.89 -7.27
CA LYS A 60 -8.68 -5.68 -6.03
C LYS A 60 -7.56 -5.26 -5.07
N ALA A 61 -6.39 -4.87 -5.60
CA ALA A 61 -5.29 -4.43 -4.75
C ALA A 61 -5.63 -3.13 -3.98
N GLU A 62 -6.32 -2.20 -4.63
CA GLU A 62 -6.74 -0.93 -4.03
C GLU A 62 -7.87 -1.16 -3.01
N GLU A 63 -8.84 -2.02 -3.34
CA GLU A 63 -9.91 -2.43 -2.40
C GLU A 63 -9.32 -3.08 -1.14
N ALA A 64 -8.41 -4.06 -1.32
CA ALA A 64 -7.77 -4.76 -0.20
C ALA A 64 -6.96 -3.82 0.69
N LEU A 65 -6.22 -2.87 0.09
CA LEU A 65 -5.49 -1.86 0.85
C LEU A 65 -6.46 -0.96 1.63
N GLY A 66 -7.54 -0.47 1.01
CA GLY A 66 -8.55 0.37 1.66
C GLY A 66 -9.15 -0.31 2.90
N ILE A 67 -9.60 -1.57 2.75
CA ILE A 67 -10.16 -2.36 3.85
C ILE A 67 -9.13 -2.57 4.97
N ALA A 68 -7.86 -2.82 4.63
CA ALA A 68 -6.83 -3.03 5.63
C ALA A 68 -6.52 -1.76 6.45
N LEU A 69 -6.76 -0.59 5.88
CA LEU A 69 -6.55 0.70 6.54
C LEU A 69 -7.78 1.16 7.35
N GLU A 70 -8.98 0.72 6.99
CA GLU A 70 -10.19 0.95 7.79
C GLU A 70 -10.00 0.41 9.22
N GLY A 71 -9.96 1.32 10.20
CA GLY A 71 -9.80 0.99 11.62
C GLY A 71 -8.37 1.09 12.17
N ARG A 72 -7.35 1.35 11.34
CA ARG A 72 -6.00 1.71 11.82
C ARG A 72 -5.76 3.21 11.62
N SER A 73 -6.04 4.00 12.65
CA SER A 73 -5.62 5.41 12.71
C SER A 73 -4.13 5.50 13.05
N GLU A 74 -3.24 5.11 12.14
CA GLU A 74 -1.80 5.30 12.31
C GLU A 74 -1.33 6.44 11.42
N GLY A 75 -0.90 7.54 12.06
CA GLY A 75 -0.41 8.72 11.38
C GLY A 75 0.85 8.42 10.55
N GLY A 76 0.75 8.52 9.22
CA GLY A 76 1.93 8.55 8.34
C GLY A 76 1.98 7.53 7.21
N ILE A 77 0.86 6.92 6.82
CA ILE A 77 0.81 5.99 5.68
C ILE A 77 0.74 6.78 4.37
N ASN A 78 1.66 6.48 3.43
CA ASN A 78 1.65 7.04 2.09
C ASN A 78 1.35 5.89 1.10
N SER A 79 0.26 5.99 0.36
CA SER A 79 -0.06 5.06 -0.73
C SER A 79 0.24 5.72 -2.07
N TRP A 80 0.61 4.91 -3.06
CA TRP A 80 0.87 5.41 -4.40
C TRP A 80 0.32 4.46 -5.44
N ALA A 81 -0.44 5.02 -6.39
CA ALA A 81 -1.02 4.29 -7.49
C ALA A 81 -0.49 4.81 -8.84
N ARG A 82 -0.05 3.90 -9.71
CA ARG A 82 0.32 4.23 -11.10
C ARG A 82 -0.86 3.94 -12.01
N GLY A 83 -1.65 4.96 -12.38
CA GLY A 83 -2.75 4.74 -13.33
C GLY A 83 -3.85 5.80 -13.49
N GLY A 84 -3.81 6.94 -12.80
CA GLY A 84 -4.77 8.04 -13.01
C GLY A 84 -4.06 9.38 -12.97
N GLU A 85 -4.50 10.33 -13.79
CA GLU A 85 -4.03 11.72 -13.73
C GLU A 85 -4.31 12.30 -12.32
N GLY A 86 -3.30 12.37 -11.47
CA GLY A 86 -3.39 13.09 -10.19
C GLY A 86 -2.70 12.41 -9.02
N GLY A 87 -1.51 12.93 -8.69
CA GLY A 87 -0.95 13.07 -7.32
C GLY A 87 -1.08 11.92 -6.33
N GLY A 88 0.05 11.28 -6.00
CA GLY A 88 0.17 10.49 -4.77
C GLY A 88 -0.27 11.31 -3.55
N GLY A 89 -1.26 10.78 -2.83
CA GLY A 89 -1.86 11.39 -1.64
C GLY A 89 -1.60 10.56 -0.39
N ARG A 90 -1.88 11.16 0.77
CA ARG A 90 -2.06 10.38 2.01
C ARG A 90 -3.44 9.72 1.93
N VAL A 91 -3.50 8.43 2.20
CA VAL A 91 -4.75 7.72 2.48
C VAL A 91 -5.12 7.88 3.95
#